data_AF-A0A917BTA9-F1
#
_entry.id   AF-A0A917BTA9-F1
#
_cell.length_a   1.000
_cell.length_b   1.000
_cell.length_c   1.000
_cell.angle_alpha   90.00
_cell.angle_beta   90.00
_cell.angle_gamma   90.00
#
_symmetry.space_group_name_H-M   'P 1'
#
loop_
_entity.id
_entity.type
_entity.pdbx_description
1 polymer ?
#
loop_
_entity_poly.entity_id
_entity_poly.type
_entity_poly.pdbx_seq_one_letter_code
_entity_poly.pdbx_strand_id
1 'polypeptide(L)'
;MDLIWKGMAGGAVTMLIAHLSKQGATLPGILPLFPTFSLIALLIMGARGDLPALQETCLASAKTLPAYLAFLLACYFALGQMDYRLALLVGLAAWGVMLGVMFGLARLV
;
A
#
# COMPACT_ATOMS: atom_id res chain seq x y z
N MET A 1 24.30 11.52 0.13
CA MET A 1 23.12 11.99 -0.62
C MET A 1 22.11 10.89 -0.87
N ASP A 2 22.53 9.71 -1.34
CA ASP A 2 21.65 8.55 -1.57
C ASP A 2 20.85 8.10 -0.32
N LEU A 3 21.49 8.07 0.85
CA LEU A 3 20.83 7.68 2.11
C LEU A 3 19.74 8.67 2.56
N ILE A 4 19.98 9.98 2.38
CA ILE A 4 19.04 11.03 2.75
C ILE A 4 17.77 10.93 1.90
N TRP A 5 17.93 10.71 0.60
CA TRP A 5 16.81 10.55 -0.33
C TRP A 5 15.96 9.31 -0.01
N LYS A 6 16.60 8.18 0.29
CA LYS A 6 15.91 6.95 0.72
C LYS A 6 15.15 7.14 2.03
N GLY A 7 15.74 7.86 3.00
CA GLY A 7 15.08 8.21 4.26
C GLY A 7 13.87 9.12 4.05
N MET A 8 13.99 10.14 3.20
CA MET A 8 12.88 11.03 2.85
C MET A 8 11.74 10.28 2.16
N ALA A 9 12.05 9.36 1.23
CA ALA A 9 11.04 8.56 0.56
C ALA A 9 10.24 7.70 1.56
N GLY A 10 10.93 7.02 2.48
CA GLY A 10 10.28 6.28 3.56
C GLY A 10 9.43 7.17 4.47
N GLY A 11 9.97 8.32 4.89
CA GLY A 11 9.25 9.30 5.70
C GLY A 11 8.01 9.88 5.00
N ALA A 12 8.08 10.14 3.70
CA ALA A 12 6.95 10.61 2.92
C ALA A 12 5.82 9.57 2.86
N VAL A 13 6.15 8.29 2.68
CA VAL A 13 5.17 7.20 2.74
C VAL A 13 4.54 7.12 4.14
N THR A 14 5.35 7.22 5.20
CA THR A 14 4.83 7.25 6.59
C THR A 14 3.91 8.45 6.84
N MET A 15 4.25 9.65 6.34
CA MET A 15 3.39 10.83 6.44
C MET A 15 2.07 10.63 5.68
N LEU A 16 2.11 10.01 4.50
CA LEU A 16 0.91 9.69 3.73
C LEU A 16 0.00 8.73 4.50
N ILE A 17 0.55 7.66 5.10
CA ILE A 17 -0.22 6.74 5.96
C ILE A 17 -0.88 7.53 7.10
N ALA A 18 -0.13 8.37 7.81
CA ALA A 18 -0.65 9.17 8.92
C ALA A 18 -1.76 10.15 8.47
N HIS A 19 -1.65 10.69 7.26
CA HIS A 19 -2.69 11.54 6.68
C HIS A 19 -3.95 10.73 6.33
N LEU A 20 -3.81 9.58 5.67
CA LEU A 20 -4.92 8.69 5.30
C LEU A 20 -5.66 8.16 6.54
N SER A 21 -4.94 7.85 7.62
CA SER A 21 -5.56 7.47 8.90
C SER A 21 -6.43 8.55 9.53
N LYS A 22 -6.35 9.81 9.10
CA LYS A 22 -7.27 10.87 9.56
C LYS A 22 -8.59 10.88 8.78
N GLN A 23 -8.61 10.31 7.58
CA GLN A 23 -9.76 10.35 6.68
C GLN A 23 -10.70 9.16 6.85
N GLY A 24 -10.24 8.07 7.49
CA GLY A 24 -11.04 6.89 7.78
C GLY A 24 -10.16 5.66 8.04
N ALA A 25 -10.74 4.59 8.59
CA ALA A 25 -10.01 3.37 8.94
C ALA A 25 -9.67 2.49 7.72
N THR A 26 -10.48 2.57 6.65
CA THR A 26 -10.26 1.78 5.42
C THR A 26 -9.03 2.25 4.64
N LEU A 27 -8.87 3.58 4.48
CA LEU A 27 -7.83 4.20 3.65
C LEU A 27 -6.38 3.80 3.99
N PRO A 28 -5.93 3.82 5.26
CA PRO A 28 -4.58 3.37 5.60
C PRO A 28 -4.39 1.86 5.38
N GLY A 29 -5.47 1.08 5.42
CA GLY A 29 -5.45 -0.35 5.08
C GLY A 29 -5.42 -0.65 3.58
N ILE A 30 -5.62 0.34 2.69
CA ILE A 30 -5.50 0.16 1.24
C ILE A 30 -4.05 0.31 0.77
N LEU A 31 -3.23 1.04 1.52
CA LEU A 31 -1.82 1.33 1.19
C LEU A 31 -0.76 0.23 1.50
N PRO A 32 -1.05 -0.94 2.12
CA PRO A 32 0.03 -1.79 2.61
C PRO A 32 0.72 -2.50 1.47
N LEU A 33 2.03 -2.27 1.38
CA LEU A 33 2.93 -2.89 0.41
C LEU A 33 3.85 -3.94 1.06
N PHE A 34 4.06 -3.90 2.39
CA PHE A 34 4.88 -4.84 3.16
C PHE A 34 4.47 -4.81 4.65
N PRO A 35 4.72 -5.87 5.46
CA PRO A 35 4.32 -5.93 6.87
C PRO A 35 4.76 -4.73 7.73
N THR A 36 5.89 -4.09 7.41
CA THR A 36 6.40 -2.92 8.12
C THR A 36 5.55 -1.67 7.89
N PHE A 37 5.08 -1.41 6.67
CA PHE A 37 4.17 -0.30 6.39
C PHE A 37 2.76 -0.57 6.92
N SER A 38 2.29 -1.82 6.85
CA SER A 38 1.04 -2.25 7.51
C SER A 38 1.12 -2.03 9.02
N LEU A 39 2.25 -2.37 9.64
CA LEU A 39 2.48 -2.18 11.08
C LEU A 39 2.35 -0.71 11.46
N ILE A 40 2.91 0.22 10.68
CA ILE A 40 2.76 1.66 10.93
C ILE A 40 1.28 2.07 10.92
N ALA A 41 0.51 1.64 9.92
CA ALA A 41 -0.93 1.93 9.83
C ALA A 41 -1.70 1.38 11.05
N LEU A 42 -1.42 0.14 11.45
CA LEU A 42 -2.03 -0.50 12.61
C LEU A 42 -1.63 0.16 13.93
N LEU A 43 -0.38 0.59 14.08
CA LEU A 43 0.08 1.33 15.25
C LEU A 43 -0.61 2.69 15.37
N ILE A 44 -0.75 3.42 14.26
CA ILE A 44 -1.43 4.72 14.23
C ILE A 44 -2.90 4.58 14.62
N MET A 45 -3.58 3.55 14.10
CA MET A 45 -4.99 3.28 14.43
C MET A 45 -5.16 2.75 15.85
N GLY A 46 -4.28 1.86 16.30
CA GLY A 46 -4.28 1.35 17.67
C GLY A 46 -4.04 2.45 18.72
N ALA A 47 -3.18 3.43 18.42
CA ALA A 47 -2.93 4.58 19.28
C ALA A 47 -4.17 5.49 19.48
N ARG A 48 -5.21 5.37 18.63
CA ARG A 48 -6.47 6.09 18.80
C ARG A 48 -7.41 5.45 19.82
N GLY A 49 -7.13 4.23 20.27
CA GLY A 49 -7.96 3.52 21.25
C GLY A 49 -9.28 2.96 20.69
N ASP A 50 -9.42 2.90 19.36
CA ASP A 50 -10.62 2.42 18.67
C ASP A 50 -10.37 1.02 18.08
N LEU A 51 -10.82 -0.01 18.81
CA LEU A 51 -10.66 -1.40 18.41
C LEU A 51 -11.42 -1.75 17.12
N PRO A 52 -12.71 -1.35 16.94
CA PRO A 52 -13.40 -1.51 15.67
C PRO A 52 -12.63 -0.93 14.47
N ALA A 53 -12.09 0.28 14.60
CA ALA A 53 -11.35 0.91 13.52
C ALA A 53 -10.01 0.21 13.23
N LEU A 54 -9.34 -0.33 14.26
CA LEU A 54 -8.14 -1.15 14.10
C LEU A 54 -8.45 -2.47 13.37
N GLN A 55 -9.54 -3.14 13.73
CA GLN A 55 -9.99 -4.37 13.06
C GLN A 55 -10.34 -4.11 11.59
N GLU A 56 -11.01 -3.00 11.30
CA GLU A 56 -11.32 -2.59 9.94
C GLU A 56 -10.05 -2.34 9.12
N THR A 57 -9.07 -1.64 9.71
CA THR A 57 -7.76 -1.39 9.07
C THR A 57 -7.03 -2.70 8.76
N CYS A 58 -7.09 -3.68 9.67
CA CYS A 58 -6.51 -5.00 9.50
C CYS A 58 -7.18 -5.76 8.33
N LEU A 59 -8.51 -5.77 8.29
CA LEU A 59 -9.27 -6.40 7.20
C LEU A 59 -9.04 -5.71 5.86
N ALA A 60 -8.98 -4.38 5.83
CA ALA A 60 -8.64 -3.61 4.63
C ALA A 60 -7.23 -3.97 4.14
N SER A 61 -6.27 -4.10 5.06
CA SER A 61 -4.90 -4.54 4.75
C SER A 61 -4.85 -5.96 4.19
N ALA A 62 -5.67 -6.87 4.73
CA ALA A 62 -5.78 -8.23 4.20
C ALA A 62 -6.35 -8.24 2.77
N LYS A 63 -7.36 -7.38 2.50
CA LYS A 63 -8.02 -7.30 1.19
C LYS A 63 -7.08 -6.85 0.08
N THR A 64 -6.00 -6.12 0.36
CA THR A 64 -5.07 -5.61 -0.67
C THR A 64 -3.93 -6.56 -1.04
N LEU A 65 -3.82 -7.73 -0.39
CA LEU A 65 -2.86 -8.76 -0.76
C LEU A 65 -2.85 -9.14 -2.26
N PRO A 66 -4.01 -9.29 -2.94
CA PRO A 66 -4.03 -9.58 -4.37
C PRO A 66 -3.35 -8.49 -5.22
N ALA A 67 -3.49 -7.22 -4.86
CA ALA A 67 -2.80 -6.13 -5.55
C ALA A 67 -1.29 -6.21 -5.36
N TYR A 68 -0.83 -6.61 -4.17
CA TYR A 68 0.59 -6.86 -3.91
C TYR A 68 1.13 -8.07 -4.70
N LEU A 69 0.34 -9.14 -4.84
CA LEU A 69 0.71 -10.26 -5.71
C LEU A 69 0.82 -9.84 -7.18
N ALA A 70 -0.09 -8.99 -7.66
CA ALA A 70 -0.03 -8.43 -9.01
C ALA A 70 1.24 -7.60 -9.22
N PHE A 71 1.63 -6.77 -8.24
CA PHE A 71 2.89 -6.02 -8.23
C PHE A 71 4.10 -6.95 -8.44
N LEU A 72 4.21 -8.00 -7.62
CA LEU A 72 5.35 -8.91 -7.64
C LEU A 72 5.42 -9.72 -8.93
N LEU A 73 4.28 -10.23 -9.42
CA LEU A 73 4.21 -10.97 -10.68
C LEU A 73 4.64 -10.09 -11.85
N ALA A 74 4.10 -8.87 -11.93
CA ALA A 74 4.46 -7.92 -12.97
C ALA A 74 5.95 -7.56 -12.93
N CYS A 75 6.52 -7.30 -11.74
CA CYS A 75 7.96 -7.09 -11.58
C CYS A 75 8.77 -8.30 -12.08
N TYR A 76 8.42 -9.51 -11.63
CA TYR A 76 9.16 -10.73 -11.96
C TYR A 76 9.21 -10.98 -13.46
N PHE A 77 8.07 -10.88 -14.15
CA PHE A 77 8.03 -11.07 -15.60
C PHE A 77 8.70 -9.92 -16.37
N ALA A 78 8.62 -8.69 -15.87
CA ALA A 78 9.25 -7.53 -16.51
C ALA A 78 10.79 -7.55 -16.37
N LEU A 79 11.34 -8.05 -15.27
CA LEU A 79 12.79 -8.12 -15.05
C LEU A 79 13.53 -8.95 -16.12
N GLY A 80 12.86 -9.91 -16.76
CA GLY A 80 13.44 -10.68 -17.86
C GLY A 80 13.48 -9.94 -19.21
N GLN A 81 12.84 -8.77 -19.31
CA GLN A 81 12.63 -8.07 -20.59
C GLN A 81 13.07 -6.60 -20.59
N MET A 82 13.22 -5.97 -19.43
CA MET A 82 13.58 -4.55 -19.32
C MET A 82 14.45 -4.26 -18.09
N ASP A 83 15.02 -3.05 -18.04
CA ASP A 83 15.80 -2.57 -16.89
C ASP A 83 14.98 -2.61 -15.58
N TYR A 84 15.66 -2.85 -14.45
CA TYR A 84 15.02 -3.01 -13.15
C TYR A 84 14.16 -1.80 -12.75
N ARG A 85 14.53 -0.58 -13.17
CA ARG A 85 13.76 0.64 -12.87
C ARG A 85 12.41 0.62 -13.60
N LEU A 86 12.41 0.20 -14.86
CA LEU A 86 11.19 0.08 -15.65
C LEU A 86 10.33 -1.09 -15.15
N ALA A 87 10.95 -2.21 -14.79
CA ALA A 87 10.24 -3.35 -14.21
C ALA A 87 9.50 -2.96 -12.90
N LEU A 88 10.13 -2.15 -12.05
CA LEU A 88 9.50 -1.62 -10.84
C LEU A 88 8.33 -0.67 -11.15
N LEU A 89 8.45 0.18 -12.19
CA LEU A 89 7.35 1.04 -12.63
C LEU A 89 6.18 0.24 -13.20
N VAL A 90 6.45 -0.84 -13.95
CA VAL A 90 5.42 -1.76 -14.46
C VAL A 90 4.72 -2.48 -13.31
N GLY A 91 5.47 -2.96 -12.31
CA GLY A 91 4.92 -3.50 -11.09
C GLY A 91 4.01 -2.52 -10.37
N LEU A 92 4.48 -1.28 -10.19
CA LEU A 92 3.72 -0.21 -9.53
C LEU A 92 2.43 0.13 -10.29
N ALA A 93 2.47 0.14 -11.62
CA ALA A 93 1.30 0.32 -12.46
C ALA A 93 0.31 -0.84 -12.30
N ALA A 94 0.78 -2.09 -12.31
CA ALA A 94 -0.06 -3.27 -12.11
C ALA A 94 -0.75 -3.26 -10.74
N TRP A 95 -0.03 -2.87 -9.69
CA TRP A 95 -0.61 -2.66 -8.35
C TRP A 95 -1.75 -1.63 -8.38
N GLY A 96 -1.49 -0.46 -8.97
CA GLY A 96 -2.47 0.63 -9.05
C GLY A 96 -3.71 0.25 -9.86
N VAL A 97 -3.53 -0.43 -11.00
CA VAL A 97 -4.63 -0.97 -11.80
C VAL A 97 -5.44 -1.97 -10.98
N MET A 98 -4.78 -2.88 -10.26
CA MET A 98 -5.48 -3.90 -9.49
C MET A 98 -6.28 -3.31 -8.32
N LEU A 99 -5.73 -2.30 -7.62
CA LEU A 99 -6.49 -1.51 -6.65
C LEU A 99 -7.67 -0.79 -7.30
N GLY A 100 -7.46 -0.18 -8.47
CA GLY A 100 -8.52 0.49 -9.24
C GLY A 100 -9.65 -0.47 -9.63
N VAL A 101 -9.32 -1.70 -10.02
CA VAL A 101 -10.32 -2.76 -10.30
C VAL A 101 -11.05 -3.13 -9.01
N MET A 102 -10.33 -3.42 -7.93
CA MET A 102 -10.91 -3.90 -6.66
C MET A 102 -11.83 -2.88 -6.00
N PHE A 103 -11.43 -1.60 -5.97
CA PHE A 103 -12.17 -0.54 -5.27
C PHE A 103 -12.99 0.35 -6.21
N GLY A 104 -12.68 0.38 -7.51
CA GLY A 104 -13.47 1.07 -8.52
C GLY A 104 -14.71 0.30 -8.97
N LEU A 105 -14.64 -1.05 -9.05
CA LEU A 105 -15.84 -1.87 -9.27
C LEU A 105 -16.81 -1.83 -8.07
N ALA A 106 -16.28 -1.68 -6.85
CA ALA A 106 -17.07 -1.57 -5.63
C ALA A 106 -17.92 -0.28 -5.53
N ARG A 107 -17.74 0.69 -6.43
CA ARG A 107 -18.59 1.90 -6.56
C ARG A 107 -19.72 1.75 -7.58
N LEU A 108 -19.70 0.70 -8.42
CA LEU A 108 -20.67 0.48 -9.51
C LEU A 108 -21.69 -0.63 -9.19
N VAL A 109 -21.54 -1.31 -8.06
CA VAL A 109 -22.46 -2.32 -7.51
C VAL A 109 -23.03 -1.79 -6.21
#